data_AF-A0A379YUK7-F1
#
_entry.id   AF-A0A379YUK7-F1
#
_cell.length_a   1.000
_cell.length_b   1.000
_cell.length_c   1.000
_cell.angle_alpha   90.00
_cell.angle_beta   90.00
_cell.angle_gamma   90.00
#
_symmetry.space_group_name_H-M   'P 1'
#
loop_
_entity.id
_entity.type
_entity.pdbx_description
1 polymer ?
#
loop_
_entity_poly.entity_id
_entity_poly.type
_entity_poly.pdbx_seq_one_letter_code
_entity_poly.pdbx_strand_id
1 'polypeptide(L)'
;MAVTLDHVSVTDAGQAGVAAMIINDALHHSETPATDAFLAEIRAEARNEGINYTASRLAAAFNHGFINKSLREVFDVTRMILSAKEELANEAHPIDGLSGEYAEKSLEEWAEQIRKGSSQ
;
A
#
# COMPACT_ATOMS: atom_id res chain seq x y z
N MET A 1 -30.53 -11.20 1.96
CA MET A 1 -31.68 -10.60 1.25
C MET A 1 -31.58 -11.02 -0.20
N ALA A 2 -32.41 -11.95 -0.66
CA ALA A 2 -32.40 -12.42 -2.04
C ALA A 2 -33.37 -11.56 -2.85
N VAL A 3 -32.89 -10.85 -3.86
CA VAL A 3 -33.75 -10.17 -4.83
C VAL A 3 -34.06 -11.19 -5.94
N THR A 4 -35.23 -11.79 -5.90
CA THR A 4 -35.77 -12.56 -7.02
C THR A 4 -36.44 -11.59 -7.99
N LEU A 5 -35.81 -11.37 -9.15
CA LEU A 5 -36.38 -10.57 -10.23
C LEU A 5 -37.33 -11.47 -11.04
N ASP A 6 -38.59 -11.51 -10.64
CA ASP A 6 -39.67 -12.01 -11.50
C ASP A 6 -39.77 -11.12 -12.74
N HIS A 7 -39.92 -11.76 -13.91
CA HIS A 7 -39.85 -11.15 -15.24
C HIS A 7 -40.62 -9.82 -15.38
N VAL A 8 -39.91 -8.69 -15.33
CA VAL A 8 -40.46 -7.38 -15.65
C VAL A 8 -40.63 -7.28 -17.16
N SER A 9 -41.88 -7.30 -17.63
CA SER A 9 -42.20 -7.07 -19.04
C SER A 9 -42.05 -5.59 -19.37
N VAL A 10 -40.89 -5.17 -19.88
CA VAL A 10 -40.62 -3.77 -20.23
C VAL A 10 -41.23 -3.45 -21.59
N THR A 11 -42.40 -2.81 -21.62
CA THR A 11 -43.17 -2.54 -22.86
C THR A 11 -43.17 -1.08 -23.31
N ASP A 12 -42.43 -0.18 -22.64
CA ASP A 12 -42.27 1.23 -23.04
C ASP A 12 -40.80 1.66 -23.00
N ALA A 13 -40.36 2.43 -24.00
CA ALA A 13 -38.98 2.89 -24.15
C ALA A 13 -38.52 3.76 -22.98
N GLY A 14 -39.43 4.51 -22.35
CA GLY A 14 -39.13 5.29 -21.14
C GLY A 14 -38.82 4.43 -19.92
N GLN A 15 -39.58 3.35 -19.70
CA GLN A 15 -39.36 2.39 -18.61
C GLN A 15 -38.08 1.58 -18.82
N ALA A 16 -37.74 1.25 -20.07
CA ALA A 16 -36.48 0.59 -20.41
C ALA A 16 -35.25 1.45 -20.07
N GLY A 17 -35.32 2.77 -20.30
CA GLY A 17 -34.26 3.70 -19.94
C GLY A 17 -34.02 3.79 -18.43
N VAL A 18 -35.10 3.81 -17.63
CA VAL A 18 -34.99 3.83 -16.15
C VAL A 18 -34.45 2.52 -15.61
N ALA A 19 -34.91 1.38 -16.14
CA ALA A 19 -34.38 0.06 -15.76
C ALA A 19 -32.88 -0.06 -16.09
N ALA A 20 -32.47 0.39 -17.27
CA ALA A 20 -31.05 0.41 -17.66
C ALA A 20 -30.22 1.31 -16.74
N MET A 21 -30.74 2.47 -16.32
CA MET A 21 -30.07 3.37 -15.38
C MET A 21 -29.87 2.72 -14.00
N ILE A 22 -30.92 2.09 -13.46
CA ILE A 22 -30.86 1.40 -12.15
C ILE A 22 -29.89 0.21 -12.22
N ILE A 23 -29.93 -0.56 -13.30
CA ILE A 23 -29.00 -1.69 -13.48
C ILE A 23 -27.56 -1.19 -13.62
N ASN A 24 -27.33 -0.14 -14.41
CA ASN A 24 -26.00 0.43 -14.56
C ASN A 24 -25.45 0.96 -13.23
N ASP A 25 -26.28 1.67 -12.47
CA ASP A 25 -25.94 2.17 -11.13
C ASP A 25 -25.63 1.02 -10.15
N ALA A 26 -26.47 -0.02 -10.12
CA ALA A 26 -26.25 -1.20 -9.30
C ALA A 26 -24.99 -2.00 -9.70
N LEU A 27 -24.64 -2.02 -10.99
CA LEU A 27 -23.42 -2.65 -11.49
C LEU A 27 -22.15 -1.84 -11.18
N HIS A 28 -22.26 -0.50 -11.13
CA HIS A 28 -21.11 0.38 -10.87
C HIS A 28 -20.92 0.69 -9.38
N HIS A 29 -21.96 0.49 -8.56
CA HIS A 29 -21.94 0.70 -7.11
C HIS A 29 -22.16 -0.58 -6.30
N SER A 30 -22.02 -1.77 -6.90
CA SER A 30 -22.02 -3.01 -6.13
C SER A 30 -20.78 -3.06 -5.25
N GLU A 31 -20.95 -2.93 -3.93
CA GLU A 31 -19.86 -3.17 -2.98
C GLU A 31 -19.32 -4.60 -3.17
N THR A 32 -18.01 -4.78 -3.02
CA THR A 32 -17.34 -6.08 -3.12
C THR A 32 -16.65 -6.48 -1.81
N PRO A 33 -17.39 -6.69 -0.69
CA PRO A 33 -16.78 -6.79 0.63
C PRO A 33 -15.75 -7.91 0.77
N ALA A 34 -15.97 -9.05 0.10
CA ALA A 34 -15.04 -10.18 0.13
C ALA A 34 -13.72 -9.84 -0.60
N THR A 35 -13.80 -9.19 -1.75
CA THR A 35 -12.62 -8.73 -2.50
C THR A 35 -11.89 -7.64 -1.73
N ASP A 36 -12.62 -6.70 -1.14
CA ASP A 36 -12.06 -5.60 -0.37
C ASP A 36 -11.34 -6.10 0.89
N ALA A 37 -11.93 -7.06 1.61
CA ALA A 37 -11.31 -7.71 2.76
C ALA A 37 -10.03 -8.48 2.35
N PHE A 38 -10.07 -9.22 1.25
CA PHE A 38 -8.91 -9.93 0.73
C PHE A 38 -7.78 -8.97 0.32
N LEU A 39 -8.11 -7.86 -0.36
CA LEU A 39 -7.13 -6.83 -0.71
C LEU A 39 -6.56 -6.14 0.53
N ALA A 40 -7.36 -5.94 1.58
CA ALA A 40 -6.89 -5.39 2.85
C ALA A 40 -5.89 -6.33 3.54
N GLU A 41 -6.16 -7.64 3.53
CA GLU A 41 -5.25 -8.67 4.07
C GLU A 41 -3.92 -8.69 3.33
N ILE A 42 -3.93 -8.76 1.98
CA ILE A 42 -2.71 -8.71 1.17
C ILE A 42 -1.91 -7.43 1.44
N ARG A 43 -2.58 -6.27 1.54
CA ARG A 43 -1.88 -5.01 1.83
C ARG A 43 -1.25 -5.02 3.22
N ALA A 44 -1.90 -5.61 4.21
CA ALA A 44 -1.34 -5.75 5.55
C ALA A 44 -0.11 -6.66 5.55
N GLU A 45 -0.17 -7.79 4.84
CA GLU A 45 0.98 -8.69 4.68
C GLU A 45 2.14 -8.01 3.96
N ALA A 46 1.89 -7.34 2.83
CA ALA A 46 2.92 -6.63 2.07
C ALA A 46 3.61 -5.52 2.89
N ARG A 47 2.87 -4.81 3.74
CA ARG A 47 3.46 -3.82 4.68
C ARG A 47 4.40 -4.51 5.68
N ASN A 48 3.96 -5.61 6.28
CA ASN A 48 4.77 -6.38 7.22
C ASN A 48 6.05 -6.90 6.57
N GLU A 49 5.98 -7.39 5.33
CA GLU A 49 7.13 -7.80 4.55
C GLU A 49 8.08 -6.65 4.25
N GLY A 50 7.58 -5.49 3.79
CA GLY A 50 8.40 -4.31 3.53
C GLY A 50 9.15 -3.79 4.76
N ILE A 51 8.51 -3.82 5.93
CA ILE A 51 9.12 -3.45 7.21
C ILE A 51 10.24 -4.44 7.57
N ASN A 52 9.97 -5.74 7.48
CA ASN A 52 10.97 -6.79 7.73
C ASN A 52 12.16 -6.66 6.78
N TYR A 53 11.90 -6.42 5.49
CA TYR A 53 12.93 -6.23 4.49
C TYR A 53 13.83 -5.04 4.86
N THR A 54 13.24 -3.91 5.23
CA THR A 54 13.99 -2.70 5.61
C THR A 54 14.88 -2.95 6.84
N ALA A 55 14.33 -3.55 7.90
CA ALA A 55 15.09 -3.93 9.10
C ALA A 55 16.24 -4.90 8.77
N SER A 56 15.99 -5.88 7.89
CA SER A 56 17.00 -6.85 7.44
C SER A 56 18.13 -6.19 6.65
N ARG A 57 17.80 -5.23 5.77
CA ARG A 57 18.80 -4.47 5.00
C ARG A 57 19.66 -3.60 5.91
N LEU A 58 19.07 -2.96 6.91
CA LEU A 58 19.80 -2.18 7.92
C LEU A 58 20.78 -3.06 8.71
N ALA A 59 20.31 -4.22 9.20
CA ALA A 59 21.14 -5.18 9.91
C ALA A 59 22.30 -5.71 9.04
N ALA A 60 22.03 -6.03 7.76
CA ALA A 60 23.05 -6.45 6.82
C ALA A 60 24.09 -5.34 6.56
N ALA A 61 23.65 -4.10 6.37
CA ALA A 61 24.54 -2.97 6.16
C ALA A 61 25.49 -2.76 7.36
N PHE A 62 24.98 -2.89 8.59
CA PHE A 62 25.80 -2.88 9.79
C PHE A 62 26.79 -4.05 9.86
N ASN A 63 26.32 -5.29 9.66
CA ASN A 63 27.16 -6.49 9.74
C ASN A 63 28.30 -6.50 8.71
N HIS A 64 28.10 -5.88 7.55
CA HIS A 64 29.11 -5.77 6.50
C HIS A 64 29.95 -4.48 6.59
N GLY A 65 29.79 -3.67 7.64
CA GLY A 65 30.62 -2.50 7.90
C GLY A 65 30.28 -1.25 7.08
N PHE A 66 29.14 -1.23 6.36
CA PHE A 66 28.66 -0.04 5.66
C PHE A 66 28.17 1.06 6.61
N ILE A 67 27.83 0.69 7.86
CA ILE A 67 27.35 1.61 8.89
C ILE A 67 28.34 1.62 10.04
N ASN A 68 29.00 2.76 10.23
CA ASN A 68 29.94 2.97 11.34
C ASN A 68 29.23 3.58 12.55
N LYS A 69 28.37 2.79 13.20
CA LYS A 69 27.62 3.16 14.41
C LYS A 69 27.72 2.06 15.46
N SER A 70 27.34 2.35 16.70
CA SER A 70 27.32 1.33 17.75
C SER A 70 26.19 0.32 17.52
N LEU A 71 26.36 -0.91 18.01
CA LEU A 71 25.30 -1.93 18.00
C LEU A 71 24.02 -1.42 18.67
N ARG A 72 24.16 -0.60 19.73
CA ARG A 72 23.01 0.01 20.43
C ARG A 72 22.21 0.91 19.49
N GLU A 73 22.86 1.84 18.81
CA GLU A 73 22.17 2.76 17.88
C GLU A 73 21.49 2.00 16.74
N VAL A 74 22.17 1.01 16.15
CA VAL A 74 21.58 0.20 15.07
C VAL A 74 20.41 -0.64 15.58
N PHE A 75 20.53 -1.21 16.78
CA PHE A 75 19.44 -1.94 17.42
C PHE A 75 18.22 -1.05 17.67
N ASP A 76 18.42 0.16 18.20
CA ASP A 76 17.33 1.09 18.48
C ASP A 76 16.58 1.47 17.19
N VAL A 77 17.29 1.76 16.09
CA VAL A 77 16.69 2.04 14.79
C VAL A 77 15.99 0.81 14.20
N THR A 78 16.61 -0.37 14.29
CA THR A 78 16.01 -1.62 13.82
C THR A 78 14.71 -1.91 14.57
N ARG A 79 14.70 -1.69 15.89
CA ARG A 79 13.52 -1.84 16.73
C ARG A 79 12.44 -0.83 16.37
N MET A 80 12.80 0.43 16.13
CA MET A 80 11.88 1.48 15.68
C MET A 80 11.22 1.12 14.33
N ILE A 81 11.98 0.56 13.39
CA ILE A 81 11.43 0.07 12.12
C ILE A 81 10.45 -1.07 12.37
N LEU A 82 10.82 -2.06 13.19
CA LEU A 82 9.97 -3.21 13.47
C LEU A 82 8.69 -2.85 14.24
N SER A 83 8.71 -1.83 15.09
CA SER A 83 7.53 -1.35 15.83
C SER A 83 6.50 -0.67 14.92
N ALA A 84 6.90 -0.19 13.74
CA ALA A 84 5.96 0.37 12.77
C ALA A 84 4.87 -0.62 12.33
N LYS A 85 5.05 -1.94 12.53
CA LYS A 85 4.01 -2.95 12.30
C LYS A 85 2.79 -2.72 13.19
N GLU A 86 3.01 -2.39 14.46
CA GLU A 86 1.93 -2.15 15.42
C GLU A 86 1.23 -0.82 15.12
N GLU A 87 1.97 0.18 14.65
CA GLU A 87 1.43 1.46 14.20
C GLU A 87 0.53 1.28 12.96
N LEU A 88 1.03 0.59 11.93
CA LEU A 88 0.31 0.37 10.68
C LEU A 88 -0.86 -0.62 10.79
N ALA A 89 -0.84 -1.53 11.78
CA ALA A 89 -1.98 -2.41 12.06
C ALA A 89 -3.22 -1.63 12.51
N ASN A 90 -3.04 -0.45 13.10
CA ASN A 90 -4.11 0.43 13.55
C ASN A 90 -4.49 1.50 12.51
N GLU A 91 -3.83 1.50 11.34
CA GLU A 91 -3.97 2.57 10.36
C GLU A 91 -4.90 2.16 9.22
N ALA A 92 -6.13 2.68 9.29
CA ALA A 92 -7.21 2.35 8.36
C ALA A 92 -6.98 2.87 6.92
N HIS A 93 -6.11 3.86 6.75
CA HIS A 93 -5.86 4.49 5.45
C HIS A 93 -4.45 4.16 4.96
N PRO A 94 -4.25 3.91 3.65
CA PRO A 94 -2.90 3.83 3.09
C PRO A 94 -2.19 5.17 3.32
N ILE A 95 -1.11 5.18 4.10
CA ILE A 95 -0.13 6.25 4.00
C ILE A 95 0.52 6.10 2.63
N ASP A 96 0.33 7.09 1.76
CA ASP A 96 1.10 7.23 0.52
C ASP A 96 2.53 7.69 0.87
N GLY A 97 3.32 6.76 1.42
CA GLY A 97 4.69 6.99 1.89
C GLY A 97 5.73 6.10 1.22
N LEU A 98 5.30 5.27 0.27
CA LEU A 98 6.13 4.28 -0.44
C LEU A 98 6.01 4.43 -1.96
N SER A 99 5.58 5.59 -2.47
CA SER A 99 5.64 5.81 -3.91
C SER A 99 7.10 5.67 -4.35
N GLY A 100 7.36 4.80 -5.32
CA GLY A 100 8.70 4.59 -5.90
C GLY A 100 9.35 5.90 -6.34
N GLU A 101 8.53 6.93 -6.59
CA GLU A 101 8.93 8.31 -6.90
C GLU A 101 9.92 8.90 -5.88
N TYR A 102 9.76 8.68 -4.57
CA TYR A 102 10.73 9.16 -3.59
C TYR A 102 12.08 8.43 -3.71
N ALA A 103 12.05 7.11 -3.93
CA ALA A 103 13.26 6.32 -4.12
C ALA A 103 13.99 6.70 -5.42
N GLU A 104 13.24 6.87 -6.51
CA GLU A 104 13.77 7.30 -7.82
C GLU A 104 14.40 8.68 -7.74
N LYS A 105 13.69 9.66 -7.15
CA LYS A 105 14.22 11.01 -6.96
C LYS A 105 15.47 11.03 -6.06
N SER A 106 15.48 10.22 -4.99
CA SER A 106 16.65 10.12 -4.11
C SER A 106 17.87 9.56 -4.84
N LEU A 107 17.69 8.60 -5.74
CA LEU A 107 18.77 8.04 -6.57
C LEU A 107 19.35 9.08 -7.54
N GLU A 108 18.49 9.88 -8.18
CA GLU A 108 18.92 10.97 -9.06
C GLU A 108 19.73 12.02 -8.31
N GLU A 109 19.25 12.45 -7.14
CA GLU A 109 19.92 13.43 -6.28
C GLU A 109 21.29 12.93 -5.80
N TRP A 110 21.40 11.67 -5.38
CA TRP A 110 22.68 11.08 -4.98
C TRP A 110 23.66 10.94 -6.14
N ALA A 111 23.19 10.53 -7.32
CA ALA A 111 24.03 10.44 -8.51
C ALA A 111 24.60 11.82 -8.90
N GLU A 112 23.84 12.89 -8.68
CA GLU A 112 24.28 14.26 -8.93
C GLU A 112 25.30 14.75 -7.88
N GLN A 113 25.10 14.43 -6.60
CA GLN A 113 26.05 14.72 -5.53
C GLN A 113 27.41 14.04 -5.78
N ILE A 114 27.40 12.76 -6.15
CA ILE A 114 28.63 12.02 -6.49
C ILE A 114 29.35 12.68 -7.67
N ARG A 115 28.61 13.10 -8.71
CA ARG A 115 29.18 13.78 -9.89
C ARG A 115 29.81 15.13 -9.56
N LYS A 116 29.27 15.84 -8.57
CA LYS A 116 29.79 17.13 -8.10
C LYS A 116 30.97 17.00 -7.14
N GLY A 117 31.38 15.77 -6.80
CA GLY A 117 32.52 15.52 -5.93
C GLY A 117 32.28 15.94 -4.47
N SER A 118 31.02 16.16 -4.07
CA SER A 118 30.69 16.37 -2.67
C SER A 118 30.97 15.09 -1.91
N SER A 119 32.09 15.07 -1.20
CA SER A 119 32.42 14.01 -0.26
C SER A 119 31.41 14.06 0.89
N GLN A 120 30.87 12.89 1.23
CA GLN A 120 29.91 12.68 2.32
C GLN A 120 30.41 13.23 3.66
#